data_AF-A0AAU8JQG9-F1
#
_entry.id   AF-A0AAU8JQG9-F1
#
_cell.length_a   1.000
_cell.length_b   1.000
_cell.length_c   1.000
_cell.angle_alpha   90.00
_cell.angle_beta   90.00
_cell.angle_gamma   90.00
#
_symmetry.space_group_name_H-M   'P 1'
#
loop_
_entity.id
_entity.type
_entity.pdbx_description
1 polymer ?
#
loop_
_entity_poly.entity_id
_entity_poly.type
_entity_poly.pdbx_seq_one_letter_code
_entity_poly.pdbx_strand_id
1 'polypeptide(L)'
;MTLHHHRDRPAGRSLRRRARSVVLALALVGGLQGGLAGAASADPAVTLCTSVNGPYGSAVVGGGRYRIMPDEWNSSAELCMRSDGGPNFTVTGSALTNATNTRPGAPGAYTRIEYVPRPSELPTPVATLGDTLTSWRTTTGVAGQYNTAYDLWYADTAAGCGPTTSHELMIWLNRQGGPVPLGTATQQVTLGGRAYQVYQHQDATSGKQVISYLMTNPTTSVYDLNLRTVTADAVVRGFVPAGGVLCSVQAGFEIWNGGTGLATTSFAYLPSTGLPSGNLTSGLPGKCLDAGNNAADPGDASLPADIWDCAATPGQTWTAGNDGTLKALGRCLDVVGGGRDNGTPVRLYPCNGTGAQVWTPNGKGLLNPQSGLCLADPAASTANGTRLILWTCGATGQDWRLPYGGQPIWTAFTNKATNTCLSGGVETPTSVSLHGCNSTPTPPQNWQLVNDGTLRLSTGACLDAGTAGTAGSPVLLAPCSGSTGQQWLLSPTGYLLNPASGRCLDDPKSTPVPGVQLHLWTCNGTAAQTWYSAA
;
A
#
# COMPACT_ATOMS: atom_id res chain seq x y z
N MET A 1 -58.49 24.18 57.04
CA MET A 1 -59.20 23.44 55.97
C MET A 1 -58.29 22.29 55.55
N THR A 2 -58.24 21.14 56.24
CA THR A 2 -59.09 19.92 56.08
C THR A 2 -59.25 19.52 54.60
N LEU A 3 -59.00 18.30 54.08
CA LEU A 3 -59.00 16.90 54.57
C LEU A 3 -58.00 16.06 53.70
N HIS A 4 -57.27 15.05 54.18
CA HIS A 4 -57.65 13.61 54.29
C HIS A 4 -58.28 12.99 53.03
N HIS A 5 -57.64 11.99 52.40
CA HIS A 5 -58.12 10.59 52.51
C HIS A 5 -57.20 9.51 51.91
N HIS A 6 -57.37 8.34 52.52
CA HIS A 6 -56.76 7.03 52.39
C HIS A 6 -57.06 6.25 51.10
N ARG A 7 -56.13 5.31 50.82
CA ARG A 7 -56.27 3.93 50.28
C ARG A 7 -57.61 3.50 49.66
N ASP A 8 -57.53 2.82 48.51
CA ASP A 8 -57.79 1.36 48.42
C ASP A 8 -57.58 0.79 47.00
N ARG A 9 -57.03 -0.43 46.94
CA ARG A 9 -57.15 -1.39 45.82
C ARG A 9 -58.46 -2.18 46.02
N PRO A 10 -59.16 -2.70 44.99
CA PRO A 10 -58.83 -4.05 44.48
C PRO A 10 -59.13 -4.32 42.99
N ALA A 11 -58.67 -5.51 42.59
CA ALA A 11 -58.70 -6.12 41.26
C ALA A 11 -60.11 -6.48 40.74
N GLY A 12 -60.23 -6.65 39.41
CA GLY A 12 -61.38 -7.38 38.85
C GLY A 12 -61.53 -7.38 37.33
N ARG A 13 -61.07 -8.49 36.73
CA ARG A 13 -61.62 -9.19 35.55
C ARG A 13 -61.26 -8.76 34.11
N SER A 14 -60.76 -9.80 33.44
CA SER A 14 -60.50 -10.04 32.04
C SER A 14 -61.71 -9.89 31.10
N LEU A 15 -61.46 -9.39 29.89
CA LEU A 15 -62.22 -9.74 28.69
C LEU A 15 -61.25 -9.88 27.50
N ARG A 16 -61.18 -11.11 26.97
CA ARG A 16 -60.51 -11.46 25.72
C ARG A 16 -61.23 -10.77 24.56
N ARG A 17 -60.50 -10.07 23.68
CA ARG A 17 -60.95 -9.79 22.31
C ARG A 17 -59.83 -10.07 21.32
N ARG A 18 -60.15 -10.95 20.35
CA ARG A 18 -59.34 -11.33 19.20
C ARG A 18 -59.14 -10.10 18.31
N ALA A 19 -57.89 -9.70 18.04
CA ALA A 19 -57.58 -8.78 16.96
C ALA A 19 -57.36 -9.62 15.68
N ARG A 20 -58.22 -9.39 14.67
CA ARG A 20 -58.04 -9.89 13.30
C ARG A 20 -57.06 -8.97 12.59
N SER A 21 -55.98 -9.54 12.07
CA SER A 21 -55.01 -8.87 11.20
C SER A 21 -55.68 -8.45 9.89
N VAL A 22 -55.66 -7.17 9.58
CA VAL A 22 -55.93 -6.64 8.24
C VAL A 22 -54.57 -6.34 7.61
N VAL A 23 -54.17 -7.15 6.64
CA VAL A 23 -52.99 -6.91 5.80
C VAL A 23 -53.41 -5.93 4.71
N LEU A 24 -52.92 -4.69 4.81
CA LEU A 24 -53.04 -3.70 3.75
C LEU A 24 -51.91 -3.96 2.74
N ALA A 25 -52.24 -4.53 1.59
CA ALA A 25 -51.29 -4.71 0.49
C ALA A 25 -51.02 -3.37 -0.18
N LEU A 26 -49.89 -2.73 0.13
CA LEU A 26 -49.33 -1.68 -0.72
C LEU A 26 -48.72 -2.34 -1.96
N ALA A 27 -49.38 -2.18 -3.10
CA ALA A 27 -48.80 -2.47 -4.39
C ALA A 27 -47.69 -1.44 -4.69
N LEU A 28 -46.44 -1.80 -4.40
CA LEU A 28 -45.26 -1.15 -4.94
C LEU A 28 -45.21 -1.47 -6.44
N VAL A 29 -45.64 -0.51 -7.27
CA VAL A 29 -45.27 -0.49 -8.69
C VAL A 29 -43.76 -0.20 -8.72
N GLY A 30 -42.97 -1.26 -8.67
CA GLY A 30 -41.53 -1.22 -8.91
C GLY A 30 -41.30 -0.84 -10.37
N GLY A 31 -41.09 0.44 -10.62
CA GLY A 31 -40.52 0.89 -11.88
C GLY A 31 -39.15 0.25 -12.04
N LEU A 32 -39.01 -0.64 -13.01
CA LEU A 32 -37.72 -1.03 -13.57
C LEU A 32 -37.11 0.20 -14.23
N GLN A 33 -36.47 1.07 -13.44
CA GLN A 33 -35.35 1.84 -13.96
C GLN A 33 -34.17 0.88 -14.04
N GLY A 34 -34.16 0.09 -15.12
CA GLY A 34 -32.91 -0.46 -15.64
C GLY A 34 -32.04 0.73 -16.01
N GLY A 35 -31.25 1.20 -15.06
CA GLY A 35 -30.13 2.07 -15.35
C GLY A 35 -29.24 1.30 -16.31
N LEU A 36 -29.32 1.65 -17.59
CA LEU A 36 -28.25 1.37 -18.53
C LEU A 36 -27.03 2.05 -17.94
N ALA A 37 -26.19 1.31 -17.22
CA ALA A 37 -24.79 1.67 -17.09
C ALA A 37 -24.28 1.73 -18.52
N GLY A 38 -24.32 2.92 -19.12
CA GLY A 38 -23.74 3.15 -20.43
C GLY A 38 -22.30 2.64 -20.34
N ALA A 39 -21.94 1.70 -21.20
CA ALA A 39 -20.54 1.35 -21.38
C ALA A 39 -19.81 2.66 -21.63
N ALA A 40 -18.92 3.04 -20.71
CA ALA A 40 -18.06 4.20 -20.93
C ALA A 40 -17.35 3.95 -22.26
N SER A 41 -17.64 4.77 -23.27
CA SER A 41 -16.94 4.70 -24.55
C SER A 41 -15.47 4.96 -24.26
N ALA A 42 -14.60 4.00 -24.57
CA ALA A 42 -13.16 4.26 -24.57
C ALA A 42 -12.89 5.48 -25.45
N ASP A 43 -11.99 6.36 -25.02
CA ASP A 43 -11.57 7.49 -25.85
C ASP A 43 -11.01 6.94 -27.18
N PRO A 44 -11.06 7.70 -28.29
CA PRO A 44 -10.52 7.21 -29.55
C PRO A 44 -8.99 7.02 -29.44
N ALA A 45 -8.48 6.03 -30.19
CA ALA A 45 -7.05 5.85 -30.35
C ALA A 45 -6.40 7.13 -30.89
N VAL A 46 -5.22 7.48 -30.37
CA VAL A 46 -4.52 8.72 -30.69
C VAL A 46 -3.06 8.44 -31.01
N THR A 47 -2.51 9.15 -32.00
CA THR A 47 -1.08 9.16 -32.31
C THR A 47 -0.54 10.55 -32.05
N LEU A 48 0.53 10.64 -31.27
CA LEU A 48 1.17 11.87 -30.85
C LEU A 48 2.63 11.80 -31.27
N CYS A 49 3.13 12.83 -31.92
CA CYS A 49 4.56 12.98 -32.22
C CYS A 49 5.04 14.33 -31.68
N THR A 50 6.30 14.38 -31.28
CA THR A 50 6.97 15.64 -30.97
C THR A 50 7.13 16.44 -32.26
N SER A 51 6.98 17.76 -32.17
CA SER A 51 7.30 18.68 -33.26
C SER A 51 8.62 19.38 -32.95
N VAL A 52 9.39 19.69 -34.00
CA VAL A 52 10.58 20.54 -33.87
C VAL A 52 10.10 21.93 -33.42
N ASN A 53 10.38 22.30 -32.16
CA ASN A 53 10.05 23.58 -31.50
C ASN A 53 8.67 23.71 -30.80
N GLY A 54 7.92 22.63 -30.61
CA GLY A 54 6.72 22.62 -29.76
C GLY A 54 5.51 23.43 -30.27
N PRO A 55 4.37 23.42 -29.53
CA PRO A 55 4.13 22.61 -28.33
C PRO A 55 3.92 21.13 -28.65
N TYR A 56 4.37 20.25 -27.75
CA TYR A 56 4.28 18.80 -27.90
C TYR A 56 2.81 18.35 -27.89
N GLY A 57 2.45 17.42 -28.78
CA GLY A 57 1.11 16.83 -28.79
C GLY A 57 0.85 16.10 -27.47
N SER A 58 -0.26 16.41 -26.80
CA SER A 58 -0.76 15.63 -25.68
C SER A 58 -2.21 15.23 -25.92
N ALA A 59 -2.64 14.13 -25.31
CA ALA A 59 -4.03 13.68 -25.35
C ALA A 59 -4.49 13.30 -23.95
N VAL A 60 -5.73 13.64 -23.64
CA VAL A 60 -6.43 13.14 -22.45
C VAL A 60 -7.11 11.83 -22.83
N VAL A 61 -6.89 10.79 -22.03
CA VAL A 61 -7.28 9.40 -22.29
C VAL A 61 -7.81 8.72 -21.02
N GLY A 62 -8.31 7.49 -21.15
CA GLY A 62 -8.81 6.69 -20.03
C GLY A 62 -10.05 7.28 -19.35
N GLY A 63 -10.91 7.93 -20.12
CA GLY A 63 -12.13 8.59 -19.65
C GLY A 63 -11.82 9.88 -18.87
N GLY A 64 -10.83 10.65 -19.32
CA GLY A 64 -10.46 11.91 -18.68
C GLY A 64 -9.54 11.78 -17.46
N ARG A 65 -9.08 10.57 -17.13
CA ARG A 65 -8.23 10.32 -15.95
C ARG A 65 -6.76 10.61 -16.18
N TYR A 66 -6.29 10.42 -17.41
CA TYR A 66 -4.87 10.45 -17.72
C TYR A 66 -4.60 11.37 -18.88
N ARG A 67 -3.41 11.98 -18.90
CA ARG A 67 -2.83 12.66 -20.03
C ARG A 67 -1.62 11.87 -20.49
N ILE A 68 -1.49 11.66 -21.79
CA ILE A 68 -0.30 11.04 -22.39
C ILE A 68 0.45 12.04 -23.25
N MET A 69 1.77 11.96 -23.25
CA MET A 69 2.64 12.88 -24.00
C MET A 69 4.02 12.27 -24.28
N PRO A 70 4.58 12.41 -25.50
CA PRO A 70 5.94 11.97 -25.85
C PRO A 70 7.00 13.01 -25.45
N ASP A 71 6.82 13.67 -24.31
CA ASP A 71 7.45 14.94 -23.91
C ASP A 71 8.95 15.00 -24.17
N GLU A 72 9.39 15.87 -25.08
CA GLU A 72 10.79 16.02 -25.45
C GLU A 72 11.38 17.22 -24.71
N TRP A 73 12.51 17.04 -24.02
CA TRP A 73 13.05 18.06 -23.12
C TRP A 73 14.51 18.46 -23.38
N ASN A 74 15.40 17.51 -23.70
CA ASN A 74 16.84 17.78 -23.90
C ASN A 74 17.34 17.33 -25.28
N SER A 75 16.52 17.52 -26.30
CA SER A 75 16.73 17.10 -27.68
C SER A 75 16.00 18.06 -28.62
N SER A 76 15.97 17.71 -29.89
CA SER A 76 15.05 18.24 -30.90
C SER A 76 14.58 17.13 -31.83
N ALA A 77 14.80 15.88 -31.44
CA ALA A 77 14.55 14.69 -32.24
C ALA A 77 13.07 14.31 -32.16
N GLU A 78 12.55 13.79 -33.26
CA GLU A 78 11.18 13.29 -33.29
C GLU A 78 11.01 12.05 -32.39
N LEU A 79 9.91 12.04 -31.64
CA LEU A 79 9.46 10.93 -30.82
C LEU A 79 7.95 10.79 -30.99
N CYS A 80 7.52 9.61 -31.41
CA CYS A 80 6.12 9.30 -31.66
C CYS A 80 5.64 8.22 -30.71
N MET A 81 4.40 8.37 -30.25
CA MET A 81 3.67 7.37 -29.47
C MET A 81 2.25 7.21 -30.01
N ARG A 82 1.68 6.03 -29.78
CA ARG A 82 0.28 5.72 -30.07
C ARG A 82 -0.39 5.12 -28.85
N SER A 83 -1.60 5.59 -28.54
CA SER A 83 -2.48 5.03 -27.51
C SER A 83 -3.74 4.45 -28.15
N ASP A 84 -4.32 3.46 -27.46
CA ASP A 84 -5.61 2.86 -27.78
C ASP A 84 -6.81 3.67 -27.26
N GLY A 85 -6.57 4.85 -26.66
CA GLY A 85 -7.57 5.68 -25.99
C GLY A 85 -7.67 5.41 -24.49
N GLY A 86 -7.01 4.36 -23.99
CA GLY A 86 -6.72 4.18 -22.58
C GLY A 86 -5.37 4.81 -22.19
N PRO A 87 -4.93 4.64 -20.93
CA PRO A 87 -3.58 5.06 -20.52
C PRO A 87 -2.47 4.24 -21.21
N ASN A 88 -2.82 3.13 -21.87
CA ASN A 88 -1.86 2.30 -22.59
C ASN A 88 -1.30 3.06 -23.79
N PHE A 89 -0.01 2.91 -24.03
CA PHE A 89 0.65 3.51 -25.18
C PHE A 89 1.85 2.70 -25.62
N THR A 90 2.24 2.85 -26.88
CA THR A 90 3.47 2.32 -27.47
C THR A 90 4.25 3.46 -28.11
N VAL A 91 5.55 3.55 -27.85
CA VAL A 91 6.48 4.40 -28.60
C VAL A 91 6.62 3.80 -30.01
N THR A 92 6.08 4.47 -31.02
CA THR A 92 6.03 3.98 -32.40
C THR A 92 7.24 4.42 -33.23
N GLY A 93 7.96 5.44 -32.80
CA GLY A 93 9.20 5.90 -33.44
C GLY A 93 9.99 6.80 -32.51
N SER A 94 11.32 6.72 -32.59
CA SER A 94 12.24 7.55 -31.81
C SER A 94 13.50 7.82 -32.62
N ALA A 95 13.80 9.09 -32.83
CA ALA A 95 15.04 9.56 -33.46
C ALA A 95 16.10 9.97 -32.42
N LEU A 96 15.88 9.67 -31.13
CA LEU A 96 16.79 10.02 -30.06
C LEU A 96 18.11 9.24 -30.16
N THR A 97 19.23 9.96 -30.04
CA THR A 97 20.59 9.40 -30.14
C THR A 97 21.52 9.87 -29.02
N ASN A 98 20.98 10.51 -27.97
CA ASN A 98 21.76 11.07 -26.88
C ASN A 98 22.47 9.95 -26.09
N ALA A 99 23.76 10.11 -25.80
CA ALA A 99 24.50 9.18 -24.94
C ALA A 99 24.25 9.51 -23.46
N THR A 100 23.91 8.49 -22.68
CA THR A 100 23.60 8.58 -21.23
C THR A 100 24.69 9.22 -20.35
N ASN A 101 25.95 9.11 -20.75
CA ASN A 101 27.10 9.60 -19.96
C ASN A 101 27.33 11.11 -20.04
N THR A 102 26.60 11.83 -20.90
CA THR A 102 26.77 13.28 -21.06
C THR A 102 25.97 14.10 -20.05
N ARG A 103 24.87 13.57 -19.51
CA ARG A 103 24.02 14.20 -18.47
C ARG A 103 23.27 13.16 -17.63
N PRO A 104 23.82 12.74 -16.47
CA PRO A 104 23.11 11.87 -15.54
C PRO A 104 21.75 12.47 -15.13
N GLY A 105 20.68 11.68 -15.17
CA GLY A 105 19.33 12.11 -14.81
C GLY A 105 18.68 13.16 -15.72
N ALA A 106 19.19 13.39 -16.92
CA ALA A 106 18.55 14.28 -17.91
C ALA A 106 18.29 13.54 -19.23
N PRO A 107 17.10 12.93 -19.42
CA PRO A 107 16.75 12.25 -20.66
C PRO A 107 16.58 13.20 -21.83
N GLY A 108 16.66 12.65 -23.05
CA GLY A 108 16.25 13.38 -24.25
C GLY A 108 14.74 13.61 -24.29
N ALA A 109 13.96 12.64 -23.80
CA ALA A 109 12.51 12.74 -23.70
C ALA A 109 11.93 11.86 -22.59
N TYR A 110 10.73 12.18 -22.13
CA TYR A 110 9.93 11.42 -21.19
C TYR A 110 8.53 11.11 -21.78
N THR A 111 8.43 9.95 -22.43
CA THR A 111 7.12 9.43 -22.89
C THR A 111 6.34 8.94 -21.69
N ARG A 112 5.27 9.65 -21.33
CA ARG A 112 4.61 9.42 -20.05
C ARG A 112 3.09 9.36 -20.12
N ILE A 113 2.56 8.75 -19.07
CA ILE A 113 1.23 8.95 -18.54
C ILE A 113 1.36 9.94 -17.38
N GLU A 114 0.48 10.93 -17.33
CA GLU A 114 0.33 11.87 -16.22
C GLU A 114 -1.10 11.77 -15.70
N TYR A 115 -1.26 11.70 -14.38
CA TYR A 115 -2.57 11.77 -13.77
C TYR A 115 -3.15 13.17 -13.92
N VAL A 116 -4.35 13.29 -14.50
CA VAL A 116 -5.00 14.59 -14.69
C VAL A 116 -5.44 15.12 -13.32
N PRO A 117 -4.96 16.29 -12.86
CA PRO A 117 -5.31 16.82 -11.54
C PRO A 117 -6.83 17.00 -11.37
N ARG A 118 -7.34 16.55 -10.23
CA ARG A 118 -8.74 16.76 -9.81
C ARG A 118 -8.74 17.52 -8.47
N PRO A 119 -9.65 18.49 -8.26
CA PRO A 119 -9.60 19.37 -7.10
C PRO A 119 -9.56 18.67 -5.72
N SER A 120 -10.10 17.46 -5.59
CA SER A 120 -10.10 16.67 -4.34
C SER A 120 -8.94 15.69 -4.21
N GLU A 121 -8.08 15.59 -5.22
CA GLU A 121 -7.05 14.55 -5.31
C GLU A 121 -5.66 15.13 -5.53
N LEU A 122 -5.50 16.19 -6.34
CA LEU A 122 -4.24 16.91 -6.50
C LEU A 122 -4.47 18.44 -6.50
N PRO A 123 -3.59 19.23 -5.84
CA PRO A 123 -2.45 18.76 -5.06
C PRO A 123 -2.87 18.15 -3.71
N THR A 124 -2.25 17.02 -3.32
CA THR A 124 -2.57 16.32 -2.05
C THR A 124 -1.63 16.78 -0.93
N PRO A 125 -2.11 17.16 0.26
CA PRO A 125 -1.22 17.42 1.40
C PRO A 125 -0.40 16.18 1.78
N VAL A 126 0.93 16.32 1.88
CA VAL A 126 1.84 15.22 2.24
C VAL A 126 1.49 14.66 3.62
N ALA A 127 1.08 15.51 4.56
CA ALA A 127 0.68 15.11 5.91
C ALA A 127 -0.54 14.16 5.95
N THR A 128 -1.39 14.17 4.92
CA THR A 128 -2.60 13.33 4.86
C THR A 128 -2.62 12.37 3.69
N LEU A 129 -1.55 12.34 2.88
CA LEU A 129 -1.39 11.38 1.79
C LEU A 129 -1.52 9.96 2.35
N GLY A 130 -2.59 9.28 1.95
CA GLY A 130 -2.89 7.91 2.32
C GLY A 130 -2.16 6.92 1.43
N ASP A 131 -2.44 5.63 1.60
CA ASP A 131 -1.85 4.56 0.81
C ASP A 131 -2.32 4.66 -0.66
N THR A 132 -1.57 5.45 -1.41
CA THR A 132 -1.80 5.74 -2.83
C THR A 132 -1.13 4.68 -3.66
N LEU A 133 -1.92 3.96 -4.46
CA LEU A 133 -1.49 2.74 -5.12
C LEU A 133 -1.37 2.94 -6.63
N THR A 134 -0.40 2.26 -7.22
CA THR A 134 -0.27 2.17 -8.67
C THR A 134 0.08 0.76 -9.13
N SER A 135 -0.54 0.36 -10.23
CA SER A 135 -0.25 -0.88 -10.95
C SER A 135 0.17 -0.52 -12.36
N TRP A 136 1.27 -1.08 -12.84
CA TRP A 136 1.82 -0.74 -14.15
C TRP A 136 2.53 -1.94 -14.75
N ARG A 137 2.26 -2.23 -16.02
CA ARG A 137 2.93 -3.26 -16.81
C ARG A 137 3.50 -2.66 -18.09
N THR A 138 4.74 -3.01 -18.37
CA THR A 138 5.52 -2.52 -19.52
C THR A 138 6.14 -3.66 -20.33
N THR A 139 6.60 -3.35 -21.54
CA THR A 139 7.34 -4.30 -22.39
C THR A 139 8.79 -4.52 -21.93
N THR A 140 9.38 -5.63 -22.35
CA THR A 140 10.78 -6.00 -22.11
C THR A 140 11.56 -6.05 -23.42
N GLY A 141 12.91 -6.04 -23.34
CA GLY A 141 13.77 -6.39 -24.47
C GLY A 141 13.86 -5.36 -25.60
N VAL A 142 13.35 -4.14 -25.38
CA VAL A 142 13.47 -3.06 -26.35
C VAL A 142 14.91 -2.52 -26.35
N ALA A 143 15.48 -2.34 -27.54
CA ALA A 143 16.82 -1.79 -27.69
C ALA A 143 16.81 -0.28 -27.39
N GLY A 144 17.81 0.18 -26.65
CA GLY A 144 17.99 1.60 -26.35
C GLY A 144 18.69 1.86 -25.02
N GLN A 145 18.76 3.14 -24.68
CA GLN A 145 19.18 3.64 -23.38
C GLN A 145 18.01 4.40 -22.77
N TYR A 146 17.40 3.82 -21.74
CA TYR A 146 16.20 4.37 -21.11
C TYR A 146 16.02 3.83 -19.69
N ASN A 147 15.18 4.48 -18.91
CA ASN A 147 14.61 3.87 -17.72
C ASN A 147 13.09 3.70 -17.87
N THR A 148 12.52 3.00 -16.91
CA THR A 148 11.07 2.88 -16.71
C THR A 148 10.80 3.36 -15.31
N ALA A 149 10.19 4.53 -15.16
CA ALA A 149 10.13 5.23 -13.89
C ALA A 149 8.78 5.91 -13.65
N TYR A 150 8.50 6.11 -12.36
CA TYR A 150 7.55 7.10 -11.89
C TYR A 150 8.28 8.40 -11.57
N ASP A 151 7.68 9.53 -11.92
CA ASP A 151 8.12 10.86 -11.53
C ASP A 151 7.01 11.53 -10.70
N LEU A 152 7.30 11.77 -9.43
CA LEU A 152 6.40 12.39 -8.48
C LEU A 152 6.91 13.78 -8.13
N TRP A 153 6.07 14.79 -8.30
CA TRP A 153 6.43 16.18 -8.10
C TRP A 153 5.82 16.70 -6.80
N TYR A 154 6.64 17.26 -5.92
CA TYR A 154 6.20 17.82 -4.63
C TYR A 154 6.57 19.29 -4.52
N ALA A 155 5.78 20.08 -3.81
CA ALA A 155 6.12 21.47 -3.51
C ALA A 155 5.84 21.80 -2.05
N ASP A 156 6.52 22.81 -1.52
CA ASP A 156 6.29 23.30 -0.14
C ASP A 156 4.86 23.80 0.07
N THR A 157 4.23 24.32 -0.99
CA THR A 157 2.83 24.76 -0.98
C THR A 157 2.18 24.47 -2.33
N ALA A 158 0.84 24.45 -2.37
CA ALA A 158 0.08 24.29 -3.61
C ALA A 158 0.40 25.35 -4.68
N ALA A 159 0.71 26.59 -4.27
CA ALA A 159 1.11 27.66 -5.19
C ALA A 159 2.49 27.40 -5.84
N GLY A 160 3.32 26.56 -5.21
CA GLY A 160 4.63 26.15 -5.71
C GLY A 160 4.58 24.95 -6.65
N CYS A 161 3.41 24.43 -7.02
CA CYS A 161 3.32 23.34 -7.99
C CYS A 161 3.71 23.82 -9.39
N GLY A 162 4.91 23.47 -9.83
CA GLY A 162 5.43 23.85 -11.14
C GLY A 162 6.79 23.19 -11.45
N PRO A 163 7.21 23.14 -12.72
CA PRO A 163 8.41 22.41 -13.14
C PRO A 163 9.72 22.96 -12.55
N THR A 164 9.74 24.23 -12.13
CA THR A 164 10.92 24.91 -11.57
C THR A 164 10.89 25.07 -10.06
N THR A 165 9.72 24.95 -9.45
CA THR A 165 9.49 25.21 -8.01
C THR A 165 9.23 23.92 -7.23
N SER A 166 8.88 22.83 -7.92
CA SER A 166 8.67 21.53 -7.32
C SER A 166 9.99 20.75 -7.15
N HIS A 167 10.06 19.97 -6.08
CA HIS A 167 10.97 18.86 -5.84
C HIS A 167 10.52 17.60 -6.57
N GLU A 168 11.43 16.65 -6.72
CA GLU A 168 11.24 15.47 -7.55
C GLU A 168 11.61 14.19 -6.79
N LEU A 169 10.68 13.26 -6.76
CA LEU A 169 10.90 11.90 -6.26
C LEU A 169 10.67 10.94 -7.43
N MET A 170 11.67 10.14 -7.75
CA MET A 170 11.57 9.14 -8.81
C MET A 170 11.57 7.72 -8.25
N ILE A 171 10.80 6.82 -8.87
CA ILE A 171 10.86 5.38 -8.59
C ILE A 171 11.19 4.65 -9.88
N TRP A 172 12.41 4.15 -9.99
CA TRP A 172 12.88 3.45 -11.19
C TRP A 172 12.62 1.96 -11.05
N LEU A 173 11.70 1.44 -11.87
CA LEU A 173 11.36 0.02 -11.94
C LEU A 173 12.45 -0.78 -12.65
N ASN A 174 13.00 -0.20 -13.72
CA ASN A 174 14.02 -0.81 -14.55
C ASN A 174 14.84 0.25 -15.29
N ARG A 175 16.01 -0.16 -15.79
CA ARG A 175 16.90 0.64 -16.65
C ARG A 175 17.56 -0.27 -17.68
N GLN A 176 17.74 0.25 -18.89
CA GLN A 176 18.40 -0.41 -20.00
C GLN A 176 19.52 0.48 -20.54
N GLY A 177 20.67 -0.12 -20.85
CA GLY A 177 21.72 0.58 -21.59
C GLY A 177 22.46 1.69 -20.84
N GLY A 178 22.45 1.68 -19.50
CA GLY A 178 23.36 2.49 -18.69
C GLY A 178 22.83 3.73 -17.94
N PRO A 179 21.63 4.31 -18.14
CA PRO A 179 21.18 5.50 -17.38
C PRO A 179 21.32 5.28 -15.88
N VAL A 180 21.77 6.29 -15.13
CA VAL A 180 21.88 6.25 -13.66
C VAL A 180 21.07 7.42 -13.10
N PRO A 181 20.37 7.25 -11.96
CA PRO A 181 19.70 8.37 -11.31
C PRO A 181 20.65 9.50 -10.98
N LEU A 182 20.13 10.73 -10.94
CA LEU A 182 20.89 11.90 -10.52
C LEU A 182 21.29 11.80 -9.04
N GLY A 183 22.52 12.20 -8.71
CA GLY A 183 22.98 12.32 -7.34
C GLY A 183 23.89 11.20 -6.85
N THR A 184 24.03 11.11 -5.53
CA THR A 184 24.92 10.16 -4.86
C THR A 184 24.13 9.00 -4.27
N ALA A 185 24.62 7.78 -4.49
CA ALA A 185 24.03 6.57 -3.90
C ALA A 185 24.21 6.57 -2.36
N THR A 186 23.15 6.22 -1.63
CA THR A 186 23.14 6.11 -0.17
C THR A 186 22.75 4.70 0.28
N GLN A 187 22.35 4.51 1.54
CA GLN A 187 21.95 3.19 2.05
C GLN A 187 20.74 2.63 1.29
N GLN A 188 20.76 1.33 1.00
CA GLN A 188 19.59 0.62 0.49
C GLN A 188 18.47 0.53 1.53
N VAL A 189 17.23 0.59 1.08
CA VAL A 189 16.04 0.45 1.91
C VAL A 189 15.09 -0.60 1.38
N THR A 190 14.26 -1.16 2.24
CA THR A 190 13.15 -2.02 1.84
C THR A 190 11.84 -1.35 2.23
N LEU A 191 11.07 -0.91 1.24
CA LEU A 191 9.81 -0.18 1.42
C LEU A 191 8.70 -0.94 0.68
N GLY A 192 7.59 -1.21 1.36
CA GLY A 192 6.46 -1.94 0.76
C GLY A 192 6.83 -3.32 0.20
N GLY A 193 7.81 -4.01 0.82
CA GLY A 193 8.29 -5.31 0.35
C GLY A 193 9.28 -5.28 -0.83
N ARG A 194 9.74 -4.10 -1.23
CA ARG A 194 10.66 -3.93 -2.36
C ARG A 194 11.94 -3.25 -1.90
N ALA A 195 13.07 -3.76 -2.38
CA ALA A 195 14.38 -3.22 -2.08
C ALA A 195 14.79 -2.16 -3.11
N TYR A 196 15.31 -1.03 -2.64
CA TYR A 196 15.72 0.10 -3.44
C TYR A 196 17.12 0.55 -3.08
N GLN A 197 17.93 0.82 -4.10
CA GLN A 197 19.10 1.68 -4.00
C GLN A 197 18.64 3.14 -4.10
N VAL A 198 18.93 3.94 -3.08
CA VAL A 198 18.49 5.35 -3.00
C VAL A 198 19.61 6.27 -3.51
N TYR A 199 19.25 7.24 -4.34
CA TYR A 199 20.11 8.33 -4.82
C TYR A 199 19.56 9.67 -4.37
N GLN A 200 20.44 10.57 -3.95
CA GLN A 200 20.08 11.87 -3.40
C GLN A 200 20.86 12.99 -4.08
N HIS A 201 20.15 14.05 -4.46
CA HIS A 201 20.73 15.26 -5.05
C HIS A 201 19.97 16.50 -4.56
N GLN A 202 20.72 17.51 -4.15
CA GLN A 202 20.20 18.84 -3.90
C GLN A 202 20.87 19.80 -4.88
N ASP A 203 20.07 20.50 -5.67
CA ASP A 203 20.60 21.53 -6.54
C ASP A 203 21.02 22.75 -5.71
N ALA A 204 22.31 23.11 -5.79
CA ALA A 204 22.89 24.15 -4.94
C ALA A 204 22.39 25.57 -5.28
N THR A 205 21.79 25.78 -6.46
CA THR A 205 21.38 27.11 -6.93
C THR A 205 19.90 27.36 -6.63
N SER A 206 19.05 26.42 -7.00
CA SER A 206 17.60 26.47 -6.85
C SER A 206 17.10 25.92 -5.52
N GLY A 207 17.92 25.11 -4.83
CA GLY A 207 17.50 24.36 -3.65
C GLY A 207 16.58 23.17 -3.97
N LYS A 208 16.34 22.86 -5.25
CA LYS A 208 15.50 21.74 -5.67
C LYS A 208 16.06 20.43 -5.12
N GLN A 209 15.22 19.69 -4.39
CA GLN A 209 15.50 18.34 -3.95
C GLN A 209 15.12 17.34 -5.03
N VAL A 210 16.03 16.39 -5.30
CA VAL A 210 15.80 15.24 -6.18
C VAL A 210 16.21 13.98 -5.44
N ILE A 211 15.30 13.03 -5.32
CA ILE A 211 15.57 11.72 -4.71
C ILE A 211 15.05 10.62 -5.61
N SER A 212 15.84 9.57 -5.83
CA SER A 212 15.46 8.46 -6.70
C SER A 212 15.61 7.12 -6.00
N TYR A 213 14.62 6.26 -6.18
CA TYR A 213 14.55 4.91 -5.64
C TYR A 213 14.67 3.91 -6.78
N LEU A 214 15.86 3.35 -6.96
CA LEU A 214 16.12 2.35 -7.99
C LEU A 214 15.89 0.95 -7.44
N MET A 215 14.91 0.21 -8.00
CA MET A 215 14.67 -1.18 -7.60
C MET A 215 15.93 -2.02 -7.82
N THR A 216 16.38 -2.72 -6.79
CA THR A 216 17.58 -3.58 -6.87
C THR A 216 17.34 -4.87 -7.64
N ASN A 217 16.07 -5.30 -7.68
CA ASN A 217 15.57 -6.35 -8.57
C ASN A 217 14.71 -5.68 -9.65
N PRO A 218 15.27 -5.39 -10.84
CA PRO A 218 14.53 -4.71 -11.89
C PRO A 218 13.28 -5.48 -12.31
N THR A 219 12.20 -4.75 -12.59
CA THR A 219 10.92 -5.34 -12.98
C THR A 219 10.27 -4.55 -14.11
N THR A 220 9.47 -5.23 -14.92
CA THR A 220 8.61 -4.57 -15.94
C THR A 220 7.14 -4.53 -15.53
N SER A 221 6.81 -5.08 -14.36
CA SER A 221 5.50 -4.89 -13.78
C SER A 221 5.55 -4.67 -12.28
N VAL A 222 4.70 -3.76 -11.83
CA VAL A 222 4.35 -3.58 -10.42
C VAL A 222 2.85 -3.66 -10.26
N TYR A 223 2.45 -4.17 -9.11
CA TYR A 223 1.06 -4.30 -8.71
C TYR A 223 0.93 -3.69 -7.34
N ASP A 224 0.02 -2.71 -7.25
CA ASP A 224 -0.28 -1.92 -6.06
C ASP A 224 0.96 -1.43 -5.33
N LEU A 225 1.92 -0.94 -6.11
CA LEU A 225 3.05 -0.22 -5.57
C LEU A 225 2.50 0.98 -4.79
N ASN A 226 2.73 0.97 -3.49
CA ASN A 226 2.26 2.03 -2.61
C ASN A 226 3.25 3.19 -2.60
N LEU A 227 2.92 4.24 -3.34
CA LEU A 227 3.74 5.46 -3.48
C LEU A 227 3.94 6.19 -2.15
N ARG A 228 3.00 6.04 -1.20
CA ARG A 228 3.12 6.65 0.13
C ARG A 228 4.33 6.13 0.89
N THR A 229 4.62 4.83 0.80
CA THR A 229 5.76 4.23 1.55
C THR A 229 7.09 4.85 1.13
N VAL A 230 7.25 5.11 -0.17
CA VAL A 230 8.42 5.79 -0.72
C VAL A 230 8.42 7.29 -0.39
N THR A 231 7.24 7.92 -0.43
CA THR A 231 7.06 9.33 -0.02
C THR A 231 7.47 9.54 1.43
N ALA A 232 7.01 8.69 2.35
CA ALA A 232 7.31 8.80 3.77
C ALA A 232 8.81 8.66 4.08
N ASP A 233 9.50 7.73 3.40
CA ASP A 233 10.96 7.63 3.51
C ASP A 233 11.65 8.92 3.00
N ALA A 234 11.18 9.49 1.89
CA ALA A 234 11.70 10.74 1.35
C ALA A 234 11.44 11.95 2.27
N VAL A 235 10.32 11.97 3.00
CA VAL A 235 10.02 12.97 4.03
C VAL A 235 11.00 12.88 5.19
N VAL A 236 11.21 11.67 5.74
CA VAL A 236 12.16 11.46 6.84
C VAL A 236 13.59 11.84 6.44
N ARG A 237 13.94 11.66 5.16
CA ARG A 237 15.23 12.07 4.59
C ARG A 237 15.35 13.57 4.31
N GLY A 238 14.25 14.33 4.38
CA GLY A 238 14.21 15.76 4.08
C GLY A 238 14.17 16.13 2.60
N PHE A 239 13.85 15.19 1.71
CA PHE A 239 13.75 15.42 0.25
C PHE A 239 12.31 15.69 -0.21
N VAL A 240 11.32 15.39 0.63
CA VAL A 240 9.91 15.78 0.44
C VAL A 240 9.46 16.59 1.66
N PRO A 241 8.87 17.78 1.48
CA PRO A 241 8.41 18.61 2.59
C PRO A 241 7.22 17.98 3.31
N ALA A 242 7.35 17.66 4.60
CA ALA A 242 6.30 17.04 5.41
C ALA A 242 4.99 17.86 5.43
N GLY A 243 5.12 19.19 5.42
CA GLY A 243 4.00 20.14 5.36
C GLY A 243 3.60 20.55 3.94
N GLY A 244 4.26 20.01 2.92
CA GLY A 244 4.02 20.36 1.52
C GLY A 244 2.92 19.53 0.88
N VAL A 245 2.95 19.48 -0.45
CA VAL A 245 1.92 18.83 -1.26
C VAL A 245 2.52 17.98 -2.38
N LEU A 246 1.86 16.88 -2.73
CA LEU A 246 2.05 16.13 -3.98
C LEU A 246 1.31 16.87 -5.09
N CYS A 247 2.04 17.35 -6.10
CA CYS A 247 1.53 18.17 -7.20
C CYS A 247 1.16 17.37 -8.44
N SER A 248 2.00 16.40 -8.83
CA SER A 248 1.80 15.60 -10.04
C SER A 248 2.37 14.19 -9.87
N VAL A 249 1.70 13.23 -10.52
CA VAL A 249 2.08 11.82 -10.56
C VAL A 249 2.19 11.41 -12.02
N GLN A 250 3.39 11.01 -12.42
CA GLN A 250 3.72 10.63 -13.78
C GLN A 250 4.38 9.25 -13.80
N ALA A 251 4.19 8.50 -14.88
CA ALA A 251 4.84 7.22 -15.11
C ALA A 251 5.15 7.04 -16.59
N GLY A 252 6.34 6.58 -16.93
CA GLY A 252 6.73 6.45 -18.32
C GLY A 252 8.16 6.01 -18.56
N PHE A 253 8.61 6.21 -19.79
CA PHE A 253 9.97 5.89 -20.20
C PHE A 253 10.74 7.19 -20.40
N GLU A 254 11.77 7.41 -19.59
CA GLU A 254 12.77 8.42 -19.87
C GLU A 254 13.80 7.84 -20.85
N ILE A 255 13.90 8.42 -22.05
CA ILE A 255 14.64 7.86 -23.18
C ILE A 255 15.81 8.79 -23.53
N TRP A 256 17.00 8.22 -23.61
CA TRP A 256 18.21 8.86 -24.12
C TRP A 256 18.47 8.47 -25.57
N ASN A 257 18.29 7.19 -25.91
CA ASN A 257 18.53 6.66 -27.25
C ASN A 257 17.61 5.46 -27.54
N GLY A 258 17.10 5.35 -28.76
CA GLY A 258 16.29 4.21 -29.20
C GLY A 258 14.90 4.23 -28.55
N GLY A 259 14.41 3.08 -28.09
CA GLY A 259 13.13 2.99 -27.37
C GLY A 259 11.89 2.80 -28.24
N THR A 260 12.02 2.73 -29.57
CA THR A 260 10.93 2.30 -30.46
C THR A 260 10.45 0.90 -30.07
N GLY A 261 9.16 0.75 -29.74
CA GLY A 261 8.56 -0.49 -29.25
C GLY A 261 8.37 -0.55 -27.72
N LEU A 262 8.86 0.44 -26.96
CA LEU A 262 8.51 0.57 -25.54
C LEU A 262 7.01 0.77 -25.41
N ALA A 263 6.35 0.00 -24.55
CA ALA A 263 4.92 0.11 -24.37
C ALA A 263 4.50 -0.06 -22.93
N THR A 264 3.50 0.71 -22.53
CA THR A 264 2.65 0.46 -21.37
C THR A 264 1.46 -0.36 -21.83
N THR A 265 1.30 -1.57 -21.28
CA THR A 265 0.21 -2.49 -21.64
C THR A 265 -0.93 -2.51 -20.62
N SER A 266 -0.69 -1.99 -19.42
CA SER A 266 -1.70 -1.75 -18.39
C SER A 266 -1.19 -0.70 -17.42
N PHE A 267 -2.06 0.23 -17.01
CA PHE A 267 -1.74 1.23 -16.01
C PHE A 267 -2.96 1.60 -15.16
N ALA A 268 -2.76 1.71 -13.86
CA ALA A 268 -3.73 2.22 -12.92
C ALA A 268 -3.04 3.06 -11.84
N TYR A 269 -3.73 4.13 -11.44
CA TYR A 269 -3.38 4.98 -10.31
C TYR A 269 -4.63 5.19 -9.44
N LEU A 270 -4.50 4.95 -8.14
CA LEU A 270 -5.57 5.03 -7.15
C LEU A 270 -5.11 5.97 -6.04
N PRO A 271 -5.41 7.28 -6.13
CA PRO A 271 -5.07 8.23 -5.07
C PRO A 271 -5.84 7.91 -3.80
N SER A 272 -5.20 8.13 -2.65
CA SER A 272 -5.83 7.97 -1.35
C SER A 272 -5.40 9.09 -0.41
N THR A 273 -6.36 9.57 0.40
CA THR A 273 -6.13 10.44 1.55
C THR A 273 -6.59 9.74 2.81
N GLY A 274 -6.01 10.14 3.94
CA GLY A 274 -6.18 9.49 5.23
C GLY A 274 -5.01 8.55 5.50
N LEU A 275 -4.26 8.86 6.55
CA LEU A 275 -3.13 8.04 6.97
C LEU A 275 -3.62 6.65 7.42
N PRO A 276 -2.87 5.57 7.13
CA PRO A 276 -3.19 4.24 7.63
C PRO A 276 -3.33 4.20 9.14
N SER A 277 -4.42 3.61 9.60
CA SER A 277 -4.74 3.47 11.02
C SER A 277 -5.27 2.08 11.32
N GLY A 278 -4.87 1.53 12.47
CA GLY A 278 -5.22 0.18 12.91
C GLY A 278 -4.14 -0.44 13.80
N ASN A 279 -4.17 -1.75 13.96
CA ASN A 279 -3.19 -2.44 14.79
C ASN A 279 -1.81 -2.45 14.11
N LEU A 280 -0.77 -2.13 14.89
CA LEU A 280 0.61 -2.41 14.52
C LEU A 280 0.96 -3.77 15.10
N THR A 281 1.09 -4.76 14.21
CA THR A 281 1.17 -6.18 14.57
C THR A 281 2.62 -6.63 14.66
N SER A 282 2.93 -7.49 15.64
CA SER A 282 4.22 -8.14 15.74
C SER A 282 4.28 -9.35 14.79
N GLY A 283 5.50 -9.73 14.37
CA GLY A 283 5.74 -11.05 13.78
C GLY A 283 5.56 -12.19 14.79
N LEU A 284 5.46 -11.88 16.09
CA LEU A 284 5.06 -12.84 17.10
C LEU A 284 3.55 -13.12 17.04
N PRO A 285 3.17 -14.41 16.98
CA PRO A 285 1.79 -14.88 16.99
C PRO A 285 0.81 -14.13 17.90
N GLY A 286 -0.20 -13.50 17.30
CA GLY A 286 -1.33 -12.87 18.01
C GLY A 286 -0.96 -11.61 18.78
N LYS A 287 0.24 -11.06 18.60
CA LYS A 287 0.74 -9.92 19.35
C LYS A 287 0.71 -8.61 18.58
N CYS A 288 0.42 -7.54 19.30
CA CYS A 288 0.31 -6.18 18.80
C CYS A 288 1.09 -5.22 19.71
N LEU A 289 1.55 -4.12 19.13
CA LEU A 289 2.02 -2.96 19.87
C LEU A 289 0.84 -2.33 20.63
N ASP A 290 1.00 -2.19 21.94
CA ASP A 290 -0.01 -1.65 22.85
C ASP A 290 0.53 -0.39 23.54
N ALA A 291 -0.42 0.50 23.84
CA ALA A 291 -0.21 1.71 24.60
C ALA A 291 -0.54 1.50 26.08
N GLY A 292 0.10 0.54 26.74
CA GLY A 292 0.02 0.33 28.18
C GLY A 292 -1.41 0.12 28.73
N ASN A 293 -1.82 -1.15 28.82
CA ASN A 293 -3.08 -1.60 29.45
C ASN A 293 -4.37 -1.03 28.85
N ASN A 294 -4.39 -0.62 27.57
CA ASN A 294 -5.56 0.04 26.97
C ASN A 294 -6.07 1.25 27.78
N ALA A 295 -5.18 1.92 28.53
CA ALA A 295 -5.56 3.04 29.35
C ALA A 295 -6.13 4.18 28.49
N ALA A 296 -7.10 4.92 29.04
CA ALA A 296 -7.51 6.18 28.43
C ALA A 296 -6.31 7.15 28.33
N ASP A 297 -6.39 8.11 27.41
CA ASP A 297 -5.43 9.21 27.26
C ASP A 297 -5.03 9.78 28.65
N PRO A 298 -3.77 9.66 29.10
CA PRO A 298 -3.37 10.08 30.44
C PRO A 298 -2.93 11.56 30.55
N GLY A 299 -3.21 12.41 29.56
CA GLY A 299 -2.67 13.78 29.48
C GLY A 299 -1.12 13.82 29.38
N ASP A 300 -0.45 14.68 30.13
CA ASP A 300 1.01 14.85 29.97
C ASP A 300 1.85 13.64 30.46
N ALA A 301 1.23 12.63 31.08
CA ALA A 301 1.92 11.45 31.55
C ALA A 301 2.30 10.49 30.39
N SER A 302 3.45 9.84 30.51
CA SER A 302 3.88 8.80 29.58
C SER A 302 3.26 7.44 29.89
N LEU A 303 2.92 6.68 28.85
CA LEU A 303 2.54 5.26 28.96
C LEU A 303 3.69 4.37 28.49
N PRO A 304 3.88 3.16 29.04
CA PRO A 304 4.75 2.19 28.40
C PRO A 304 4.23 1.87 26.98
N ALA A 305 5.16 1.61 26.07
CA ALA A 305 4.87 0.90 24.83
C ALA A 305 5.24 -0.57 25.08
N ASP A 306 4.26 -1.46 25.00
CA ASP A 306 4.40 -2.86 25.36
C ASP A 306 3.80 -3.77 24.28
N ILE A 307 4.07 -5.07 24.43
CA ILE A 307 3.43 -6.11 23.62
C ILE A 307 2.20 -6.64 24.34
N TRP A 308 1.10 -6.79 23.61
CA TRP A 308 -0.15 -7.36 24.13
C TRP A 308 -0.84 -8.23 23.09
N ASP A 309 -1.80 -9.05 23.50
CA ASP A 309 -2.70 -9.72 22.57
C ASP A 309 -3.44 -8.70 21.71
N CYS A 310 -3.54 -8.97 20.41
CA CYS A 310 -4.23 -8.08 19.49
C CYS A 310 -5.72 -7.96 19.85
N ALA A 311 -6.19 -6.72 19.98
CA ALA A 311 -7.57 -6.36 20.25
C ALA A 311 -7.94 -5.06 19.49
N ALA A 312 -9.23 -4.86 19.26
CA ALA A 312 -9.75 -3.63 18.64
C ALA A 312 -9.97 -2.55 19.71
N THR A 313 -8.87 -1.99 20.23
CA THR A 313 -8.90 -0.98 21.30
C THR A 313 -8.25 0.34 20.85
N PRO A 314 -8.62 1.47 21.45
CA PRO A 314 -7.94 2.75 21.17
C PRO A 314 -6.43 2.71 21.44
N GLY A 315 -5.99 1.94 22.44
CA GLY A 315 -4.57 1.78 22.79
C GLY A 315 -3.75 0.95 21.80
N GLN A 316 -4.42 0.18 20.94
CA GLN A 316 -3.77 -0.56 19.84
C GLN A 316 -4.09 0.02 18.47
N THR A 317 -4.82 1.13 18.40
CA THR A 317 -5.11 1.83 17.15
C THR A 317 -4.02 2.86 16.88
N TRP A 318 -3.04 2.45 16.07
CA TRP A 318 -1.89 3.26 15.68
C TRP A 318 -2.14 3.90 14.32
N THR A 319 -1.77 5.17 14.16
CA THR A 319 -1.74 5.88 12.89
C THR A 319 -0.31 6.08 12.45
N ALA A 320 0.02 5.63 11.22
CA ALA A 320 1.35 5.76 10.64
C ALA A 320 1.48 7.07 9.85
N GLY A 321 2.20 8.05 10.41
CA GLY A 321 2.48 9.35 9.79
C GLY A 321 3.51 9.27 8.68
N ASN A 322 3.41 10.17 7.70
CA ASN A 322 4.41 10.31 6.63
C ASN A 322 5.69 11.02 7.11
N ASP A 323 5.65 11.65 8.29
CA ASP A 323 6.80 12.23 9.01
C ASP A 323 7.60 11.18 9.81
N GLY A 324 7.25 9.89 9.69
CA GLY A 324 7.86 8.81 10.45
C GLY A 324 7.30 8.62 11.86
N THR A 325 6.31 9.41 12.28
CA THR A 325 5.67 9.21 13.58
C THR A 325 4.71 8.03 13.58
N LEU A 326 4.67 7.28 14.68
CA LEU A 326 3.64 6.28 14.96
C LEU A 326 2.79 6.79 16.13
N LYS A 327 1.51 7.04 15.89
CA LYS A 327 0.65 7.76 16.83
C LYS A 327 -0.50 6.89 17.36
N ALA A 328 -0.65 6.81 18.68
CA ALA A 328 -1.81 6.22 19.33
C ALA A 328 -2.24 7.12 20.50
N LEU A 329 -3.54 7.20 20.77
CA LEU A 329 -4.08 8.05 21.84
C LEU A 329 -3.56 9.50 21.76
N GLY A 330 -3.39 10.08 20.56
CA GLY A 330 -2.85 11.44 20.39
C GLY A 330 -1.37 11.64 20.75
N ARG A 331 -0.62 10.57 21.06
CA ARG A 331 0.81 10.59 21.42
C ARG A 331 1.66 9.87 20.38
N CYS A 332 2.97 10.08 20.44
CA CYS A 332 3.95 9.47 19.56
C CYS A 332 4.68 8.31 20.26
N LEU A 333 5.00 7.24 19.51
CA LEU A 333 5.94 6.21 19.93
C LEU A 333 7.33 6.83 20.09
N ASP A 334 7.88 6.78 21.30
CA ASP A 334 9.00 7.61 21.74
C ASP A 334 10.06 6.76 22.43
N VAL A 335 11.31 6.93 22.00
CA VAL A 335 12.48 6.39 22.70
C VAL A 335 12.72 7.23 23.96
N VAL A 336 12.69 6.60 25.14
CA VAL A 336 12.82 7.32 26.42
C VAL A 336 14.13 8.13 26.45
N GLY A 337 13.98 9.44 26.62
CA GLY A 337 15.11 10.38 26.70
C GLY A 337 15.94 10.48 25.43
N GLY A 338 15.48 9.94 24.30
CA GLY A 338 16.26 9.86 23.06
C GLY A 338 17.53 9.02 23.20
N GLY A 339 17.53 8.03 24.10
CA GLY A 339 18.65 7.12 24.33
C GLY A 339 19.08 6.37 23.07
N ARG A 340 20.35 5.95 23.03
CA ARG A 340 20.96 5.28 21.87
C ARG A 340 21.54 3.90 22.20
N ASP A 341 21.33 3.43 23.42
CA ASP A 341 21.88 2.18 23.89
C ASP A 341 20.86 1.03 23.78
N ASN A 342 21.36 -0.18 23.57
CA ASN A 342 20.56 -1.40 23.65
C ASN A 342 19.88 -1.49 25.02
N GLY A 343 18.58 -1.81 25.03
CA GLY A 343 17.77 -1.86 26.24
C GLY A 343 17.09 -0.54 26.60
N THR A 344 17.36 0.55 25.87
CA THR A 344 16.64 1.83 26.07
C THR A 344 15.13 1.59 25.91
N PRO A 345 14.30 1.87 26.92
CA PRO A 345 12.88 1.59 26.82
C PRO A 345 12.15 2.51 25.85
N VAL A 346 11.05 2.01 25.30
CA VAL A 346 10.11 2.78 24.47
C VAL A 346 8.86 3.10 25.29
N ARG A 347 8.17 4.19 24.92
CA ARG A 347 6.96 4.70 25.57
C ARG A 347 6.05 5.40 24.57
N LEU A 348 4.85 5.77 25.00
CA LEU A 348 4.09 6.86 24.38
C LEU A 348 4.42 8.17 25.10
N TYR A 349 4.65 9.21 24.32
CA TYR A 349 4.98 10.54 24.83
C TYR A 349 4.31 11.63 23.98
N PRO A 350 4.02 12.82 24.53
CA PRO A 350 3.57 13.96 23.71
C PRO A 350 4.46 14.15 22.50
N CYS A 351 3.85 14.30 21.33
CA CYS A 351 4.58 14.50 20.09
C CYS A 351 5.38 15.81 20.16
N ASN A 352 6.69 15.73 19.98
CA ASN A 352 7.64 16.83 20.20
C ASN A 352 8.56 17.08 18.99
N GLY A 353 8.41 16.32 17.90
CA GLY A 353 9.16 16.51 16.66
C GLY A 353 10.63 16.10 16.72
N THR A 354 11.08 15.45 17.81
CA THR A 354 12.46 14.97 17.93
C THR A 354 12.67 13.65 17.18
N GLY A 355 13.92 13.34 16.85
CA GLY A 355 14.28 12.07 16.21
C GLY A 355 14.00 10.84 17.08
N ALA A 356 13.73 11.00 18.39
CA ALA A 356 13.29 9.93 19.29
C ALA A 356 11.89 9.39 18.93
N GLN A 357 11.13 10.14 18.13
CA GLN A 357 9.75 9.82 17.73
C GLN A 357 9.61 9.42 16.25
N VAL A 358 10.75 9.30 15.56
CA VAL A 358 10.81 8.94 14.15
C VAL A 358 11.14 7.45 14.02
N TRP A 359 10.32 6.74 13.26
CA TRP A 359 10.44 5.32 12.97
C TRP A 359 10.34 5.08 11.47
N THR A 360 11.25 4.27 10.94
CA THR A 360 11.35 3.94 9.51
C THR A 360 11.27 2.43 9.32
N PRO A 361 10.54 1.95 8.29
CA PRO A 361 10.59 0.53 7.94
C PRO A 361 12.02 0.10 7.58
N ASN A 362 12.47 -1.01 8.16
CA ASN A 362 13.77 -1.62 7.88
C ASN A 362 13.58 -3.13 7.65
N GLY A 363 13.15 -3.49 6.43
CA GLY A 363 12.76 -4.86 6.12
C GLY A 363 11.49 -5.24 6.90
N LYS A 364 11.62 -6.19 7.82
CA LYS A 364 10.52 -6.57 8.72
C LYS A 364 10.47 -5.75 10.01
N GLY A 365 11.48 -4.92 10.31
CA GLY A 365 11.55 -4.17 11.56
C GLY A 365 11.25 -2.68 11.42
N LEU A 366 11.25 -2.00 12.57
CA LEU A 366 11.10 -0.56 12.68
C LEU A 366 12.38 0.03 13.29
N LEU A 367 13.13 0.76 12.47
CA LEU A 367 14.37 1.43 12.82
C LEU A 367 14.06 2.83 13.36
N ASN A 368 14.68 3.21 14.48
CA ASN A 368 14.78 4.60 14.89
C ASN A 368 16.09 5.20 14.31
N PRO A 369 16.02 6.12 13.33
CA PRO A 369 17.23 6.62 12.66
C PRO A 369 18.19 7.37 13.58
N GLN A 370 17.69 8.02 14.65
CA GLN A 370 18.52 8.76 15.60
C GLN A 370 19.48 7.87 16.40
N SER A 371 19.05 6.65 16.73
CA SER A 371 19.84 5.67 17.48
C SER A 371 20.54 4.64 16.59
N GLY A 372 20.01 4.37 15.39
CA GLY A 372 20.46 3.25 14.57
C GLY A 372 19.94 1.89 15.06
N LEU A 373 19.02 1.87 16.03
CA LEU A 373 18.48 0.66 16.67
C LEU A 373 17.02 0.41 16.29
N CYS A 374 16.60 -0.85 16.41
CA CYS A 374 15.25 -1.29 16.04
C CYS A 374 14.36 -1.49 17.28
N LEU A 375 13.05 -1.24 17.10
CA LEU A 375 12.02 -1.57 18.08
C LEU A 375 11.99 -3.09 18.31
N ALA A 376 12.07 -3.53 19.56
CA ALA A 376 12.13 -4.95 19.90
C ALA A 376 11.24 -5.32 21.09
N ASP A 377 10.57 -6.46 20.99
CA ASP A 377 10.13 -7.25 22.14
C ASP A 377 11.36 -7.99 22.73
N PRO A 378 11.81 -7.65 23.95
CA PRO A 378 13.02 -8.23 24.51
C PRO A 378 12.90 -9.76 24.61
N ALA A 379 13.88 -10.44 24.00
CA ALA A 379 13.94 -11.90 23.93
C ALA A 379 12.70 -12.58 23.30
N ALA A 380 11.88 -11.85 22.52
CA ALA A 380 10.63 -12.37 21.97
C ALA A 380 9.71 -12.99 23.04
N SER A 381 9.55 -12.29 24.16
CA SER A 381 8.88 -12.73 25.39
C SER A 381 7.48 -13.33 25.19
N THR A 382 6.69 -12.82 24.24
CA THR A 382 5.25 -13.13 24.06
C THR A 382 4.36 -12.89 25.29
N ALA A 383 4.90 -12.50 26.45
CA ALA A 383 4.12 -12.18 27.64
C ALA A 383 3.50 -10.78 27.51
N ASN A 384 2.19 -10.68 27.73
CA ASN A 384 1.47 -9.40 27.72
C ASN A 384 2.05 -8.44 28.77
N GLY A 385 2.20 -7.17 28.38
CA GLY A 385 2.79 -6.13 29.22
C GLY A 385 4.33 -6.11 29.20
N THR A 386 4.96 -6.96 28.38
CA THR A 386 6.42 -6.86 28.18
C THR A 386 6.72 -5.55 27.46
N ARG A 387 7.48 -4.67 28.13
CA ARG A 387 7.85 -3.36 27.60
C ARG A 387 8.83 -3.50 26.43
N LEU A 388 8.56 -2.77 25.35
CA LEU A 388 9.44 -2.70 24.20
C LEU A 388 10.67 -1.83 24.45
N ILE A 389 11.75 -2.18 23.77
CA ILE A 389 13.06 -1.54 23.89
C ILE A 389 13.65 -1.24 22.51
N LEU A 390 14.70 -0.42 22.50
CA LEU A 390 15.65 -0.38 21.40
C LEU A 390 16.65 -1.53 21.50
N TRP A 391 16.93 -2.16 20.37
CA TRP A 391 17.95 -3.20 20.28
C TRP A 391 18.61 -3.23 18.91
N THR A 392 19.81 -3.81 18.82
CA THR A 392 20.52 -4.01 17.56
C THR A 392 19.62 -4.70 16.54
N CYS A 393 19.49 -4.10 15.35
CA CYS A 393 18.62 -4.60 14.29
C CYS A 393 19.01 -6.00 13.82
N GLY A 394 18.02 -6.83 13.50
CA GLY A 394 18.19 -8.23 13.08
C GLY A 394 18.05 -9.26 14.21
N ALA A 395 17.73 -8.82 15.43
CA ALA A 395 17.42 -9.72 16.55
C ALA A 395 15.99 -10.27 16.46
N THR A 396 15.70 -11.34 17.20
CA THR A 396 14.34 -11.89 17.36
C THR A 396 13.41 -10.88 18.04
N GLY A 397 12.11 -10.93 17.74
CA GLY A 397 11.13 -10.03 18.36
C GLY A 397 11.11 -8.60 17.76
N GLN A 398 11.73 -8.41 16.60
CA GLN A 398 11.81 -7.12 15.89
C GLN A 398 10.95 -7.06 14.63
N ASP A 399 10.17 -8.11 14.36
CA ASP A 399 9.27 -8.13 13.22
C ASP A 399 8.01 -7.34 13.57
N TRP A 400 7.70 -6.32 12.76
CA TRP A 400 6.59 -5.41 12.92
C TRP A 400 5.93 -5.14 11.57
N ARG A 401 4.60 -5.09 11.57
CA ARG A 401 3.81 -4.69 10.41
C ARG A 401 3.00 -3.46 10.78
N LEU A 402 3.25 -2.38 10.05
CA LEU A 402 2.50 -1.14 10.15
C LEU A 402 1.04 -1.34 9.74
N PRO A 403 0.12 -0.53 10.29
CA PRO A 403 -1.22 -0.40 9.74
C PRO A 403 -1.15 -0.11 8.25
N TYR A 404 -2.03 -0.75 7.50
CA TYR A 404 -2.25 -0.50 6.09
C TYR A 404 -3.60 0.21 5.97
N GLY A 405 -3.73 1.18 5.08
CA GLY A 405 -4.95 1.96 4.83
C GLY A 405 -5.39 1.92 3.37
N GLY A 406 -4.69 1.13 2.54
CA GLY A 406 -4.97 1.03 1.12
C GLY A 406 -6.43 0.65 0.88
N GLN A 407 -6.95 1.22 -0.21
CA GLN A 407 -8.27 0.87 -0.76
C GLN A 407 -8.40 -0.65 -0.87
N PRO A 408 -9.64 -1.20 -0.86
CA PRO A 408 -9.87 -2.61 -1.18
C PRO A 408 -9.17 -2.97 -2.49
N ILE A 409 -7.92 -3.45 -2.42
CA ILE A 409 -7.26 -3.96 -3.60
C ILE A 409 -7.93 -5.30 -3.76
N TRP A 410 -8.80 -5.33 -4.73
CA TRP A 410 -9.32 -6.53 -5.28
C TRP A 410 -8.23 -7.12 -6.21
N THR A 411 -7.32 -7.94 -5.66
CA THR A 411 -6.20 -8.57 -6.41
C THR A 411 -6.16 -10.08 -6.23
N ALA A 412 -5.60 -10.78 -7.21
CA ALA A 412 -5.26 -12.19 -7.04
C ALA A 412 -3.93 -12.34 -6.33
N PHE A 413 -3.80 -13.29 -5.40
CA PHE A 413 -2.49 -13.62 -4.82
C PHE A 413 -1.86 -14.75 -5.64
N THR A 414 -0.79 -14.48 -6.37
CA THR A 414 -0.03 -15.48 -7.13
C THR A 414 1.04 -16.14 -6.28
N ASN A 415 1.07 -17.47 -6.33
CA ASN A 415 2.12 -18.27 -5.72
C ASN A 415 3.41 -18.20 -6.55
N LYS A 416 4.55 -17.96 -5.89
CA LYS A 416 5.86 -17.85 -6.54
C LYS A 416 6.31 -19.14 -7.22
N ALA A 417 6.02 -20.30 -6.63
CA ALA A 417 6.52 -21.58 -7.12
C ALA A 417 5.86 -21.98 -8.45
N THR A 418 4.57 -21.70 -8.58
CA THR A 418 3.73 -22.27 -9.65
C THR A 418 3.19 -21.22 -10.62
N ASN A 419 3.26 -19.94 -10.27
CA ASN A 419 2.64 -18.84 -11.00
C ASN A 419 1.11 -19.02 -11.16
N THR A 420 0.47 -19.68 -10.19
CA THR A 420 -0.99 -19.85 -10.10
C THR A 420 -1.57 -18.96 -9.00
N CYS A 421 -2.84 -18.59 -9.14
CA CYS A 421 -3.53 -17.67 -8.25
C CYS A 421 -4.33 -18.37 -7.15
N LEU A 422 -4.26 -17.78 -5.96
CA LEU A 422 -5.07 -18.07 -4.79
C LEU A 422 -6.54 -17.89 -5.14
N SER A 423 -7.29 -18.97 -5.03
CA SER A 423 -8.64 -19.10 -5.52
C SER A 423 -9.55 -19.60 -4.42
N GLY A 424 -10.80 -19.17 -4.41
CA GLY A 424 -11.78 -19.62 -3.43
C GLY A 424 -12.99 -20.32 -4.04
N GLY A 425 -13.60 -21.23 -3.28
CA GLY A 425 -15.07 -21.39 -3.29
C GLY A 425 -15.72 -22.12 -4.47
N VAL A 426 -15.01 -23.01 -5.20
CA VAL A 426 -15.65 -23.89 -6.21
C VAL A 426 -15.58 -25.38 -5.87
N GLU A 427 -14.87 -25.76 -4.80
CA GLU A 427 -14.74 -27.14 -4.35
C GLU A 427 -15.56 -27.36 -3.08
N THR A 428 -15.91 -28.61 -2.79
CA THR A 428 -16.62 -29.03 -1.56
C THR A 428 -15.68 -29.91 -0.71
N PRO A 429 -15.43 -29.55 0.58
CA PRO A 429 -15.86 -28.32 1.27
C PRO A 429 -15.27 -27.05 0.64
N THR A 430 -15.86 -25.88 0.89
CA THR A 430 -15.39 -24.59 0.33
C THR A 430 -13.92 -24.34 0.70
N SER A 431 -13.06 -24.74 -0.22
CA SER A 431 -11.61 -24.70 -0.08
C SER A 431 -11.04 -23.36 -0.53
N VAL A 432 -9.78 -23.19 -0.17
CA VAL A 432 -8.89 -22.21 -0.74
C VAL A 432 -7.83 -22.99 -1.50
N SER A 433 -7.82 -22.86 -2.82
CA SER A 433 -6.99 -23.66 -3.72
C SER A 433 -6.24 -22.82 -4.75
N LEU A 434 -5.37 -23.45 -5.54
CA LEU A 434 -4.62 -22.80 -6.62
C LEU A 434 -5.21 -23.09 -7.98
N HIS A 435 -5.40 -22.05 -8.80
CA HIS A 435 -5.82 -22.16 -10.19
C HIS A 435 -5.03 -21.21 -11.09
N GLY A 436 -5.07 -21.41 -12.41
CA GLY A 436 -4.53 -20.43 -13.35
C GLY A 436 -5.12 -19.04 -13.10
N CYS A 437 -4.28 -18.01 -13.17
CA CYS A 437 -4.69 -16.62 -12.93
C CYS A 437 -5.66 -16.15 -14.02
N ASN A 438 -6.86 -15.71 -13.63
CA ASN A 438 -7.89 -15.23 -14.54
C ASN A 438 -8.64 -14.01 -13.96
N SER A 439 -9.30 -13.25 -14.83
CA SER A 439 -10.04 -12.03 -14.46
C SER A 439 -11.56 -12.22 -14.43
N THR A 440 -12.08 -13.46 -14.45
CA THR A 440 -13.52 -13.79 -14.55
C THR A 440 -13.88 -15.17 -13.95
N PRO A 441 -15.10 -15.35 -13.42
CA PRO A 441 -15.46 -15.20 -12.01
C PRO A 441 -15.36 -16.50 -11.18
N THR A 442 -14.93 -17.63 -11.76
CA THR A 442 -14.94 -18.93 -11.07
C THR A 442 -13.68 -19.75 -11.36
N PRO A 443 -12.89 -20.10 -10.33
CA PRO A 443 -13.08 -19.65 -8.94
C PRO A 443 -12.84 -18.15 -8.77
N PRO A 444 -13.53 -17.46 -7.85
CA PRO A 444 -13.15 -16.12 -7.45
C PRO A 444 -11.69 -16.11 -6.97
N GLN A 445 -10.89 -15.24 -7.55
CA GLN A 445 -9.47 -15.07 -7.22
C GLN A 445 -9.20 -13.71 -6.62
N ASN A 446 -10.24 -12.95 -6.33
CA ASN A 446 -10.12 -11.54 -6.07
C ASN A 446 -10.20 -11.30 -4.55
N TRP A 447 -9.08 -10.92 -3.95
CA TRP A 447 -8.90 -10.85 -2.49
C TRP A 447 -8.53 -9.44 -2.05
N GLN A 448 -9.10 -9.03 -0.92
CA GLN A 448 -8.87 -7.78 -0.22
C GLN A 448 -8.20 -8.04 1.13
N LEU A 449 -7.05 -7.41 1.39
CA LEU A 449 -6.46 -7.35 2.73
C LEU A 449 -6.99 -6.13 3.48
N VAL A 450 -7.68 -6.37 4.60
CA VAL A 450 -8.36 -5.34 5.40
C VAL A 450 -7.55 -4.99 6.66
N ASN A 451 -7.69 -3.76 7.15
CA ASN A 451 -6.97 -3.24 8.32
C ASN A 451 -7.23 -4.03 9.61
N ASP A 452 -8.37 -4.73 9.67
CA ASP A 452 -8.72 -5.62 10.76
C ASP A 452 -7.97 -6.97 10.71
N GLY A 453 -7.00 -7.10 9.80
CA GLY A 453 -6.14 -8.25 9.60
C GLY A 453 -6.79 -9.39 8.79
N THR A 454 -8.02 -9.23 8.32
CA THR A 454 -8.68 -10.25 7.50
C THR A 454 -8.28 -10.17 6.02
N LEU A 455 -8.16 -11.33 5.36
CA LEU A 455 -8.08 -11.43 3.91
C LEU A 455 -9.43 -11.88 3.36
N ARG A 456 -10.14 -11.01 2.66
CA ARG A 456 -11.53 -11.19 2.23
C ARG A 456 -11.62 -11.44 0.74
N LEU A 457 -12.30 -12.49 0.33
CA LEU A 457 -12.59 -12.79 -1.07
C LEU A 457 -13.71 -11.88 -1.60
N SER A 458 -13.81 -11.69 -2.92
CA SER A 458 -14.84 -10.87 -3.59
C SER A 458 -16.27 -11.32 -3.34
N THR A 459 -16.44 -12.55 -2.87
CA THR A 459 -17.72 -13.10 -2.41
C THR A 459 -18.10 -12.67 -0.99
N GLY A 460 -17.20 -11.99 -0.27
CA GLY A 460 -17.37 -11.54 1.12
C GLY A 460 -16.88 -12.53 2.19
N ALA A 461 -16.41 -13.72 1.81
CA ALA A 461 -15.86 -14.69 2.75
C ALA A 461 -14.42 -14.34 3.17
N CYS A 462 -14.02 -14.72 4.38
CA CYS A 462 -12.68 -14.53 4.91
C CYS A 462 -11.83 -15.79 4.74
N LEU A 463 -10.54 -15.61 4.47
CA LEU A 463 -9.51 -16.65 4.57
C LEU A 463 -9.42 -17.09 6.03
N ASP A 464 -9.65 -18.37 6.31
CA ASP A 464 -9.81 -18.88 7.66
C ASP A 464 -8.93 -20.12 7.89
N ALA A 465 -8.02 -20.00 8.85
CA ALA A 465 -7.12 -21.05 9.30
C ALA A 465 -7.72 -21.97 10.39
N GLY A 466 -8.96 -21.73 10.82
CA GLY A 466 -9.60 -22.43 11.92
C GLY A 466 -9.05 -22.05 13.30
N THR A 467 -9.58 -22.69 14.35
CA THR A 467 -9.34 -22.30 15.76
C THR A 467 -8.08 -22.87 16.40
N ALA A 468 -7.28 -23.69 15.70
CA ALA A 468 -6.02 -24.26 16.21
C ALA A 468 -5.15 -24.84 15.08
N GLY A 469 -4.86 -24.05 14.04
CA GLY A 469 -4.15 -24.52 12.85
C GLY A 469 -2.78 -25.15 13.13
N THR A 470 -2.67 -26.47 13.00
CA THR A 470 -1.40 -27.21 13.01
C THR A 470 -0.81 -27.32 11.60
N ALA A 471 0.44 -27.76 11.47
CA ALA A 471 1.03 -27.98 10.16
C ALA A 471 0.24 -29.07 9.41
N GLY A 472 -0.22 -28.76 8.19
CA GLY A 472 -1.12 -29.61 7.41
C GLY A 472 -2.60 -29.25 7.55
N SER A 473 -2.98 -28.34 8.45
CA SER A 473 -4.38 -27.94 8.61
C SER A 473 -4.87 -27.20 7.36
N PRO A 474 -6.01 -27.57 6.77
CA PRO A 474 -6.52 -26.90 5.57
C PRO A 474 -6.92 -25.47 5.90
N VAL A 475 -6.66 -24.56 4.96
CA VAL A 475 -7.17 -23.19 5.03
C VAL A 475 -8.44 -23.12 4.18
N LEU A 476 -9.51 -22.59 4.77
CA LEU A 476 -10.85 -22.60 4.19
C LEU A 476 -11.38 -21.17 4.01
N LEU A 477 -12.55 -21.08 3.38
CA LEU A 477 -13.36 -19.87 3.41
C LEU A 477 -14.44 -19.98 4.49
N ALA A 478 -14.62 -18.91 5.27
CA ALA A 478 -15.67 -18.81 6.28
C ALA A 478 -16.30 -17.42 6.31
N PRO A 479 -17.51 -17.25 6.89
CA PRO A 479 -18.04 -15.94 7.20
C PRO A 479 -17.05 -15.13 8.05
N CYS A 480 -16.85 -13.86 7.70
CA CYS A 480 -15.95 -13.00 8.45
C CYS A 480 -16.45 -12.77 9.88
N SER A 481 -15.69 -13.28 10.84
CA SER A 481 -15.92 -13.19 12.29
C SER A 481 -14.86 -12.35 13.00
N GLY A 482 -13.73 -12.09 12.33
CA GLY A 482 -12.57 -11.43 12.95
C GLY A 482 -11.81 -12.32 13.94
N SER A 483 -12.14 -13.62 14.00
CA SER A 483 -11.47 -14.59 14.86
C SER A 483 -9.97 -14.65 14.60
N THR A 484 -9.21 -15.16 15.57
CA THR A 484 -7.75 -15.30 15.45
C THR A 484 -7.31 -16.20 14.27
N GLY A 485 -8.17 -17.14 13.84
CA GLY A 485 -7.97 -17.94 12.63
C GLY A 485 -8.12 -17.16 11.32
N GLN A 486 -8.81 -16.01 11.35
CA GLN A 486 -9.02 -15.15 10.18
C GLN A 486 -8.02 -13.99 10.10
N GLN A 487 -7.09 -13.91 11.05
CA GLN A 487 -6.04 -12.89 11.07
C GLN A 487 -4.87 -13.34 10.20
N TRP A 488 -4.42 -12.47 9.30
CA TRP A 488 -3.34 -12.75 8.35
C TRP A 488 -2.36 -11.57 8.24
N LEU A 489 -1.08 -11.90 8.32
CA LEU A 489 0.03 -11.00 8.12
C LEU A 489 0.71 -11.27 6.79
N LEU A 490 0.54 -10.35 5.84
CA LEU A 490 1.37 -10.32 4.64
C LEU A 490 2.74 -9.75 5.01
N SER A 491 3.76 -10.60 5.01
CA SER A 491 5.13 -10.17 5.24
C SER A 491 5.70 -9.45 4.02
N PRO A 492 6.68 -8.55 4.19
CA PRO A 492 7.41 -7.91 3.09
C PRO A 492 8.03 -8.89 2.08
N THR A 493 8.30 -10.12 2.51
CA THR A 493 8.87 -11.20 1.69
C THR A 493 7.82 -12.07 1.01
N GLY A 494 6.53 -11.77 1.16
CA GLY A 494 5.41 -12.45 0.49
C GLY A 494 4.73 -13.57 1.28
N TYR A 495 5.15 -13.90 2.51
CA TYR A 495 4.41 -14.85 3.35
C TYR A 495 3.06 -14.30 3.78
N LEU A 496 2.03 -15.14 3.74
CA LEU A 496 0.77 -14.92 4.45
C LEU A 496 0.81 -15.74 5.75
N LEU A 497 1.21 -15.12 6.84
CA LEU A 497 1.32 -15.72 8.17
C LEU A 497 -0.02 -15.60 8.89
N ASN A 498 -0.59 -16.69 9.37
CA ASN A 498 -1.65 -16.62 10.37
C ASN A 498 -1.01 -16.44 11.75
N PRO A 499 -1.18 -15.29 12.44
CA PRO A 499 -0.49 -15.03 13.69
C PRO A 499 -0.85 -16.06 14.74
N ALA A 500 -2.12 -16.39 14.92
CA ALA A 500 -2.57 -17.29 15.97
C ALA A 500 -1.85 -18.65 15.97
N SER A 501 -1.58 -19.20 14.77
CA SER A 501 -0.88 -20.47 14.61
C SER A 501 0.63 -20.34 14.48
N GLY A 502 1.16 -19.15 14.18
CA GLY A 502 2.57 -18.95 13.81
C GLY A 502 2.98 -19.63 12.50
N ARG A 503 2.01 -19.98 11.65
CA ARG A 503 2.21 -20.73 10.41
C ARG A 503 1.84 -19.93 9.18
N CYS A 504 2.49 -20.26 8.08
CA CYS A 504 2.31 -19.60 6.79
C CYS A 504 1.31 -20.39 5.93
N LEU A 505 0.56 -19.66 5.10
CA LEU A 505 -0.17 -20.24 3.98
C LEU A 505 0.83 -20.86 3.01
N ASP A 506 0.65 -22.14 2.73
CA ASP A 506 1.63 -22.96 2.02
C ASP A 506 0.95 -23.72 0.88
N ASP A 507 1.61 -23.76 -0.27
CA ASP A 507 1.31 -24.69 -1.36
C ASP A 507 1.97 -26.05 -1.07
N PRO A 508 1.20 -27.06 -0.60
CA PRO A 508 1.74 -28.36 -0.20
C PRO A 508 2.44 -29.13 -1.33
N LYS A 509 2.14 -28.80 -2.59
CA LYS A 509 2.55 -29.61 -3.74
C LYS A 509 3.48 -28.88 -4.68
N SER A 510 3.55 -27.54 -4.62
CA SER A 510 4.38 -26.71 -5.52
C SER A 510 4.17 -27.09 -6.98
N THR A 511 2.92 -27.32 -7.38
CA THR A 511 2.53 -27.80 -8.70
C THR A 511 1.55 -26.85 -9.37
N PRO A 512 1.70 -26.57 -10.67
CA PRO A 512 0.76 -25.71 -11.40
C PRO A 512 -0.59 -26.40 -11.69
N VAL A 513 -0.78 -27.66 -11.27
CA VAL A 513 -2.04 -28.38 -11.45
C VAL A 513 -3.15 -27.67 -10.66
N PRO A 514 -4.28 -27.30 -11.29
CA PRO A 514 -5.38 -26.63 -10.59
C PRO A 514 -6.00 -27.48 -9.47
N GLY A 515 -6.54 -26.81 -8.45
CA GLY A 515 -7.29 -27.42 -7.34
C GLY A 515 -6.41 -27.92 -6.19
N VAL A 516 -5.18 -27.45 -6.07
CA VAL A 516 -4.34 -27.75 -4.90
C VAL A 516 -4.88 -26.96 -3.71
N GLN A 517 -5.56 -27.65 -2.79
CA GLN A 517 -5.97 -27.12 -1.48
C GLN A 517 -4.74 -26.64 -0.70
N LEU A 518 -4.79 -25.39 -0.25
CA LEU A 518 -3.77 -24.81 0.59
C LEU A 518 -3.96 -25.20 2.05
N HIS A 519 -2.84 -25.21 2.77
CA HIS A 519 -2.79 -25.55 4.18
C HIS A 519 -1.89 -24.59 4.94
N LEU A 520 -1.94 -24.67 6.26
CA LEU A 520 -0.94 -24.05 7.12
C LEU A 520 0.30 -24.92 7.20
N TRP A 521 1.47 -24.30 7.11
CA TRP A 521 2.74 -25.00 7.33
C TRP A 521 3.73 -24.14 8.10
N THR A 522 4.74 -24.78 8.69
CA THR A 522 5.86 -24.08 9.33
C THR A 522 6.51 -23.15 8.30
N CYS A 523 6.61 -21.87 8.63
CA CYS A 523 7.22 -20.88 7.75
C CYS A 523 8.69 -21.25 7.48
N ASN A 524 9.02 -21.54 6.22
CA ASN A 524 10.33 -22.10 5.81
C ASN A 524 11.00 -21.31 4.68
N GLY A 525 10.31 -20.30 4.16
CA GLY A 525 10.83 -19.37 3.18
C GLY A 525 10.99 -19.85 1.75
N THR A 526 10.35 -20.97 1.43
CA THR A 526 10.31 -21.50 0.07
C THR A 526 9.37 -20.69 -0.82
N ALA A 527 9.52 -20.86 -2.13
CA ALA A 527 8.60 -20.30 -3.11
C ALA A 527 7.15 -20.78 -2.90
N ALA A 528 6.94 -21.96 -2.30
CA ALA A 528 5.63 -22.51 -1.98
C ALA A 528 4.82 -21.64 -1.01
N GLN A 529 5.50 -20.86 -0.16
CA GLN A 529 4.88 -19.99 0.85
C GLN A 529 4.93 -18.51 0.45
N THR A 530 5.45 -18.21 -0.73
CA THR A 530 5.67 -16.83 -1.17
C THR A 530 4.54 -16.42 -2.12
N TRP A 531 3.79 -15.40 -1.72
CA TRP A 531 2.63 -14.88 -2.41
C TRP A 531 2.88 -13.44 -2.84
N TYR A 532 2.45 -13.10 -4.04
CA TYR A 532 2.51 -11.73 -4.57
C TYR A 532 1.13 -11.35 -5.08
N SER A 533 0.70 -10.10 -4.93
CA SER A 533 -0.48 -9.62 -5.63
C SER A 533 -0.21 -9.60 -7.14
N ALA A 534 -1.08 -10.24 -7.91
CA ALA A 534 -1.21 -10.13 -9.35
C ALA A 534 -2.41 -9.26 -9.65
N ALA A 535 -2.19 -8.18 -10.40
CA ALA A 535 -3.26 -7.48 -11.09
C ALA A 535 -3.40 -7.96 -12.54
#